data_AF-A0A9E9DEW0-F1
#
_entry.id   AF-A0A9E9DEW0-F1
#
_cell.length_a   1.000
_cell.length_b   1.000
_cell.length_c   1.000
_cell.angle_alpha   90.00
_cell.angle_beta   90.00
_cell.angle_gamma   90.00
#
_symmetry.space_group_name_H-M   'P 1'
#
loop_
_entity.id
_entity.type
_entity.pdbx_description
1 polymer ?
#
loop_
_entity_poly.entity_id
_entity_poly.type
_entity_poly.pdbx_seq_one_letter_code
_entity_poly.pdbx_strand_id
1 'polypeptide(L)'
;MKAIPLAVLLLPITLAGCTAMLPYDRRSEQAAITEAENISREDILFTSRCEFALVPNGLGTGIFYQGVCLASKNKLYLRRIDRTTGTSTTFRVYSAGQLLSASIFSGVFSDQLQLRLPQYVIALHMKRDGMQGFAWEIDSSATRKLFQILQSQGITAVPSLTRIASLPTTGTRTIYVPIPMP
;
A
#
# COMPACT_ATOMS: atom_id res chain seq x y z
N MET A 1 59.45 42.23 -6.04
CA MET A 1 58.06 42.46 -5.59
C MET A 1 57.31 41.14 -5.66
N LYS A 2 56.61 40.79 -4.57
CA LYS A 2 56.11 39.45 -4.24
C LYS A 2 54.85 39.09 -5.04
N ALA A 3 54.73 37.80 -5.38
CA ALA A 3 53.55 37.19 -5.97
C ALA A 3 52.36 37.20 -5.00
N ILE A 4 51.19 37.58 -5.48
CA ILE A 4 49.90 37.45 -4.78
C ILE A 4 49.26 36.17 -5.31
N PRO A 5 48.97 35.16 -4.48
CA PRO A 5 48.24 33.99 -4.94
C PRO A 5 46.76 34.36 -5.04
N LEU A 6 46.19 34.07 -6.21
CA LEU A 6 44.77 34.15 -6.49
C LEU A 6 44.05 33.09 -5.64
N ALA A 7 43.55 33.49 -4.48
CA ALA A 7 42.66 32.65 -3.68
C ALA A 7 41.32 32.53 -4.40
N VAL A 8 41.17 31.46 -5.19
CA VAL A 8 39.89 31.03 -5.72
C VAL A 8 39.03 30.64 -4.51
N LEU A 9 38.08 31.51 -4.16
CA LEU A 9 37.00 31.20 -3.22
C LEU A 9 36.12 30.11 -3.86
N LEU A 10 36.49 28.84 -3.66
CA LEU A 10 35.59 27.72 -3.80
C LEU A 10 34.63 27.76 -2.62
N LEU A 11 33.57 28.56 -2.76
CA LEU A 11 32.38 28.40 -1.94
C LEU A 11 31.87 26.96 -2.13
N PRO A 12 31.74 26.16 -1.05
CA PRO A 12 31.01 24.92 -1.17
C PRO A 12 29.58 25.31 -1.51
N ILE A 13 29.19 25.06 -2.77
CA ILE A 13 27.78 24.92 -3.09
C ILE A 13 27.37 23.69 -2.32
N THR A 14 26.91 23.88 -1.08
CA THR A 14 26.06 22.91 -0.42
C THR A 14 24.87 22.81 -1.37
N LEU A 15 24.88 21.78 -2.22
CA LEU A 15 23.64 21.24 -2.76
C LEU A 15 22.83 20.89 -1.52
N ALA A 16 22.02 21.84 -1.06
CA ALA A 16 20.78 21.52 -0.40
C ALA A 16 20.09 20.63 -1.41
N GLY A 17 20.27 19.32 -1.22
CA GLY A 17 19.61 18.31 -2.01
C GLY A 17 18.15 18.67 -1.87
N CYS A 18 17.61 19.28 -2.91
CA CYS A 18 16.20 19.27 -3.15
C CYS A 18 15.94 17.77 -3.29
N THR A 19 15.59 17.11 -2.19
CA THR A 19 14.99 15.79 -2.23
C THR A 19 13.67 16.05 -2.93
N ALA A 20 13.73 16.12 -4.27
CA ALA A 20 12.57 15.99 -5.12
C ALA A 20 11.94 14.70 -4.63
N MET A 21 10.86 14.85 -3.86
CA MET A 21 10.10 13.77 -3.28
C MET A 21 9.64 12.95 -4.47
N LEU A 22 10.40 11.91 -4.81
CA LEU A 22 10.21 11.17 -6.04
C LEU A 22 8.78 10.65 -6.00
N PRO A 23 7.95 10.94 -7.03
CA PRO A 23 6.58 10.46 -7.05
C PRO A 23 6.61 8.94 -6.92
N TYR A 24 6.03 8.42 -5.84
CA TYR A 24 6.07 7.02 -5.44
C TYR A 24 5.77 6.08 -6.60
N ASP A 25 6.80 5.45 -7.19
CA ASP A 25 6.60 4.58 -8.35
C ASP A 25 6.24 3.17 -7.89
N ARG A 26 5.07 2.68 -8.33
CA ARG A 26 4.63 1.29 -8.13
C ARG A 26 5.73 0.31 -8.50
N ARG A 27 6.50 0.58 -9.57
CA ARG A 27 7.57 -0.31 -10.04
C ARG A 27 8.72 -0.40 -9.05
N SER A 28 9.11 0.72 -8.43
CA SER A 28 10.17 0.76 -7.42
C SER A 28 9.78 -0.08 -6.19
N GLU A 29 8.57 0.11 -5.68
CA GLU A 29 8.09 -0.66 -4.54
C GLU A 29 7.85 -2.14 -4.88
N GLN A 30 7.40 -2.44 -6.09
CA GLN A 30 7.30 -3.82 -6.57
C GLN A 30 8.66 -4.50 -6.56
N ALA A 31 9.69 -3.85 -7.08
CA ALA A 31 11.06 -4.38 -7.08
C ALA A 31 11.56 -4.61 -5.65
N ALA A 32 11.34 -3.66 -4.76
CA ALA A 32 11.71 -3.78 -3.35
C ALA A 32 11.00 -4.95 -2.63
N ILE A 33 9.72 -5.20 -2.93
CA ILE A 33 8.99 -6.37 -2.39
C ILE A 33 9.56 -7.66 -2.98
N THR A 34 9.79 -7.67 -4.29
CA THR A 34 10.26 -8.86 -5.04
C THR A 34 11.64 -9.30 -4.55
N GLU A 35 12.55 -8.35 -4.34
CA GLU A 35 13.89 -8.61 -3.81
C GLU A 35 13.87 -9.04 -2.35
N ALA A 36 13.13 -8.33 -1.48
CA ALA A 36 13.07 -8.63 -0.05
C ALA A 36 12.49 -10.03 0.24
N GLU A 37 11.51 -10.47 -0.56
CA GLU A 37 10.81 -11.75 -0.36
C GLU A 37 11.28 -12.86 -1.31
N ASN A 38 12.32 -12.60 -2.11
CA ASN A 38 12.84 -13.53 -3.11
C ASN A 38 11.73 -14.13 -4.01
N ILE A 39 10.86 -13.26 -4.53
CA ILE A 39 9.73 -13.66 -5.38
C ILE A 39 10.20 -13.74 -6.82
N SER A 40 9.95 -14.86 -7.50
CA SER A 40 10.26 -14.95 -8.91
C SER A 40 9.26 -14.14 -9.75
N ARG A 41 9.71 -13.53 -10.86
CA ARG A 41 8.87 -12.63 -11.66
C ARG A 41 7.64 -13.34 -12.24
N GLU A 42 7.78 -14.60 -12.61
CA GLU A 42 6.71 -15.47 -13.10
C GLU A 42 5.67 -15.85 -12.05
N ASP A 43 5.98 -15.65 -10.76
CA ASP A 43 5.03 -15.88 -9.67
C ASP A 43 4.17 -14.65 -9.37
N ILE A 44 4.52 -13.49 -9.90
CA ILE A 44 3.77 -12.24 -9.72
C ILE A 44 2.56 -12.25 -10.65
N LEU A 45 1.36 -12.23 -10.06
CA LEU A 45 0.10 -12.25 -10.80
C LEU A 45 -0.51 -10.85 -10.95
N PHE A 46 -0.24 -9.97 -9.99
CA PHE A 46 -0.80 -8.63 -9.97
C PHE A 46 0.03 -7.69 -9.10
N THR A 47 0.10 -6.43 -9.50
CA THR A 47 0.66 -5.36 -8.66
C THR A 47 -0.05 -4.05 -8.94
N SER A 48 -0.41 -3.32 -7.89
CA SER A 48 -1.09 -2.03 -7.99
C SER A 48 -0.77 -1.15 -6.78
N ARG A 49 -0.85 0.17 -6.95
CA ARG A 49 -0.97 1.06 -5.79
C ARG A 49 -2.29 0.74 -5.07
N CYS A 50 -2.29 0.84 -3.76
CA CYS A 50 -3.47 0.54 -2.97
C CYS A 50 -3.62 1.48 -1.79
N GLU A 51 -4.86 1.57 -1.32
CA GLU A 51 -5.19 2.12 -0.02
C GLU A 51 -5.86 1.02 0.80
N PHE A 52 -5.42 0.80 2.04
CA PHE A 52 -5.87 -0.33 2.83
C PHE A 52 -6.00 -0.03 4.32
N ALA A 53 -6.94 -0.69 4.98
CA ALA A 53 -7.13 -0.65 6.42
C ALA A 53 -7.18 -2.08 6.98
N LEU A 54 -6.62 -2.27 8.18
CA LEU A 54 -6.85 -3.47 8.97
C LEU A 54 -7.87 -3.11 10.04
N VAL A 55 -9.02 -3.78 10.02
CA VAL A 55 -10.16 -3.46 10.88
C VAL A 55 -10.52 -4.69 11.69
N PRO A 56 -10.53 -4.63 13.03
CA PRO A 56 -11.02 -5.74 13.86
C PRO A 56 -12.39 -6.22 13.44
N ASN A 57 -12.60 -7.54 13.49
CA ASN A 57 -13.90 -8.14 13.14
C ASN A 57 -15.03 -7.50 13.96
N GLY A 58 -16.11 -7.09 13.28
CA GLY A 58 -17.26 -6.42 13.89
C GLY A 58 -17.19 -4.89 13.88
N LEU A 59 -16.04 -4.28 13.58
CA LEU A 59 -15.93 -2.83 13.40
C LEU A 59 -16.18 -2.43 11.93
N GLY A 60 -16.95 -1.34 11.75
CA GLY A 60 -17.30 -0.80 10.43
C GLY A 60 -16.39 0.34 9.95
N THR A 61 -15.35 0.70 10.70
CA THR A 61 -14.49 1.85 10.42
C THR A 61 -13.02 1.54 10.66
N GLY A 62 -12.12 2.19 9.92
CA GLY A 62 -10.67 2.01 10.08
C GLY A 62 -9.84 3.16 9.52
N ILE A 63 -8.55 3.20 9.90
CA ILE A 63 -7.57 4.10 9.27
C ILE A 63 -7.07 3.45 8.00
N PHE A 64 -7.14 4.20 6.91
CA PHE A 64 -6.60 3.79 5.64
C PHE A 64 -5.17 4.30 5.44
N TYR A 65 -4.30 3.38 5.04
CA TYR A 65 -2.90 3.61 4.70
C TYR A 65 -2.72 3.50 3.20
N GLN A 66 -1.83 4.31 2.64
CA GLN A 66 -1.42 4.20 1.24
C GLN A 66 -0.23 3.26 1.11
N GLY A 67 -0.14 2.59 -0.04
CA GLY A 67 0.87 1.57 -0.24
C GLY A 67 0.86 0.92 -1.62
N VAL A 68 1.56 -0.21 -1.71
CA VAL A 68 1.55 -1.10 -2.87
C VAL A 68 1.06 -2.48 -2.45
N CYS A 69 0.18 -3.03 -3.28
CA CYS A 69 -0.37 -4.36 -3.18
C CYS A 69 0.26 -5.23 -4.28
N LEU A 70 0.82 -6.37 -3.90
CA LEU A 70 1.35 -7.38 -4.82
C LEU A 70 0.71 -8.71 -4.50
N ALA A 71 0.10 -9.35 -5.49
CA ALA A 71 -0.38 -10.72 -5.37
C ALA A 71 0.52 -11.66 -6.17
N SER A 72 1.02 -12.70 -5.51
CA SER A 72 1.69 -13.83 -6.13
C SER A 72 0.83 -15.09 -6.04
N LYS A 73 1.27 -16.21 -6.62
CA LYS A 73 0.52 -17.48 -6.68
C LYS A 73 -0.21 -17.88 -5.39
N ASN A 74 0.39 -17.64 -4.21
CA ASN A 74 -0.18 -18.06 -2.92
C ASN A 74 -0.09 -16.99 -1.82
N LYS A 75 0.34 -15.77 -2.16
CA LYS A 75 0.58 -14.73 -1.16
C LYS A 75 0.06 -13.38 -1.64
N LEU A 76 -0.49 -12.63 -0.70
CA LEU A 76 -0.83 -11.23 -0.84
C LEU A 76 0.13 -10.41 0.03
N TYR A 77 0.78 -9.45 -0.58
CA TYR A 77 1.75 -8.57 0.05
C TYR A 77 1.20 -7.15 0.06
N LEU A 78 1.17 -6.54 1.24
CA LEU A 78 0.77 -5.14 1.44
C LEU A 78 1.94 -4.39 2.05
N ARG A 79 2.47 -3.41 1.31
CA ARG A 79 3.55 -2.55 1.78
C ARG A 79 3.02 -1.14 2.01
N ARG A 80 3.06 -0.69 3.26
CA ARG A 80 2.68 0.69 3.63
C ARG A 80 3.78 1.66 3.20
N ILE A 81 3.35 2.80 2.66
CA ILE A 81 4.18 3.97 2.39
C ILE A 81 3.74 5.08 3.33
N ASP A 82 4.68 5.67 4.06
CA ASP A 82 4.41 6.87 4.83
C ASP A 82 4.40 8.09 3.91
N ARG A 83 3.28 8.83 3.89
CA ARG A 83 3.12 9.99 3.00
C ARG A 83 4.01 11.17 3.40
N THR A 84 4.39 11.26 4.66
CA THR A 84 5.11 12.41 5.22
C THR A 84 6.61 12.27 5.01
N THR A 85 7.15 11.06 5.24
CA THR A 85 8.59 10.79 5.10
C THR A 85 8.94 10.18 3.75
N GLY A 86 7.96 9.62 3.05
CA GLY A 86 8.16 8.82 1.85
C GLY A 86 8.88 7.50 2.05
N THR A 87 9.08 7.12 3.31
CA THR A 87 9.68 5.83 3.65
C THR A 87 8.62 4.75 3.67
N SER A 88 8.93 3.56 3.14
CA SER A 88 8.12 2.37 3.36
C SER A 88 8.45 1.78 4.73
N THR A 89 7.42 1.60 5.58
CA THR A 89 7.64 1.33 7.02
C THR A 89 7.13 -0.02 7.48
N THR A 90 6.17 -0.64 6.79
CA THR A 90 5.59 -1.89 7.26
C THR A 90 5.13 -2.78 6.12
N PHE A 91 5.60 -4.01 6.17
CA PHE A 91 5.26 -5.07 5.26
C PHE A 91 4.32 -6.06 5.96
N ARG A 92 3.19 -6.40 5.32
CA ARG A 92 2.32 -7.47 5.78
C ARG A 92 2.16 -8.49 4.67
N VAL A 93 2.38 -9.77 5.02
CA VAL A 93 2.24 -10.91 4.13
C VAL A 93 1.07 -11.74 4.61
N TYR A 94 0.20 -12.12 3.68
CA TYR A 94 -0.90 -13.04 3.93
C TYR A 94 -0.82 -14.18 2.94
N SER A 95 -0.70 -15.41 3.42
CA SER A 95 -0.86 -16.57 2.55
C SER A 95 -2.35 -16.77 2.23
N ALA A 96 -2.66 -17.36 1.07
CA ALA A 96 -4.04 -17.67 0.69
C ALA A 96 -4.75 -18.52 1.76
N GLY A 97 -4.03 -19.44 2.43
CA GLY A 97 -4.57 -20.25 3.52
C GLY A 97 -4.92 -19.48 4.81
N GLN A 98 -4.41 -18.25 4.98
CA GLN A 98 -4.79 -17.38 6.10
C GLN A 98 -6.05 -16.56 5.83
N LEU A 99 -6.46 -16.45 4.55
CA LEU A 99 -7.63 -15.70 4.13
C LEU A 99 -8.86 -16.61 4.18
N LEU A 100 -9.77 -16.34 5.11
CA LEU A 100 -10.99 -17.12 5.29
C LEU A 100 -11.99 -16.90 4.15
N SER A 101 -12.11 -15.65 3.70
CA SER A 101 -13.01 -15.29 2.59
C SER A 101 -12.65 -13.94 1.99
N ALA A 102 -13.15 -13.70 0.78
CA ALA A 102 -13.10 -12.38 0.13
C ALA A 102 -14.51 -11.92 -0.26
N SER A 103 -14.76 -10.62 -0.26
CA SER A 103 -15.98 -10.01 -0.78
C SER A 103 -15.68 -8.66 -1.44
N ILE A 104 -16.59 -8.20 -2.31
CA ILE A 104 -16.55 -6.84 -2.86
C ILE A 104 -17.79 -6.09 -2.40
N PHE A 105 -17.58 -4.98 -1.70
CA PHE A 105 -18.60 -3.94 -1.58
C PHE A 105 -18.54 -3.05 -2.83
N SER A 106 -19.61 -3.02 -3.62
CA SER A 106 -19.72 -2.13 -4.79
C SER A 106 -20.54 -0.89 -4.39
N GLY A 107 -19.88 0.25 -4.24
CA GLY A 107 -20.54 1.54 -4.01
C GLY A 107 -20.74 2.34 -5.29
N VAL A 108 -21.49 3.45 -5.21
CA VAL A 108 -21.78 4.34 -6.35
C VAL A 108 -20.51 4.84 -7.06
N PHE A 109 -19.43 5.08 -6.30
CA PHE A 109 -18.21 5.69 -6.83
C PHE A 109 -16.98 4.79 -6.76
N SER A 110 -17.05 3.64 -6.08
CA SER A 110 -15.86 2.85 -5.80
C SER A 110 -16.18 1.44 -5.34
N ASP A 111 -15.38 0.49 -5.77
CA ASP A 111 -15.33 -0.84 -5.18
C ASP A 111 -14.38 -0.88 -3.98
N GLN A 112 -14.75 -1.66 -2.97
CA GLN A 112 -13.90 -2.02 -1.84
C GLN A 112 -13.81 -3.53 -1.75
N LEU A 113 -12.60 -4.07 -1.90
CA LEU A 113 -12.31 -5.46 -1.62
C LEU A 113 -12.17 -5.65 -0.10
N GLN A 114 -12.81 -6.66 0.45
CA GLN A 114 -12.74 -7.01 1.87
C GLN A 114 -12.23 -8.43 2.01
N LEU A 115 -11.08 -8.60 2.66
CA LEU A 115 -10.46 -9.89 2.91
C LEU A 115 -10.57 -10.23 4.39
N ARG A 116 -11.23 -11.35 4.71
CA ARG A 116 -11.45 -11.76 6.08
C ARG A 116 -10.33 -12.67 6.57
N LEU A 117 -9.78 -12.32 7.72
CA LEU A 117 -8.89 -13.14 8.53
C LEU A 117 -9.60 -13.51 9.86
N PRO A 118 -9.04 -14.42 10.66
CA PRO A 118 -9.65 -14.82 11.93
C PRO A 118 -10.00 -13.66 12.88
N GLN A 119 -9.18 -12.60 12.90
CA GLN A 119 -9.33 -11.48 13.84
C GLN A 119 -9.67 -10.14 13.18
N TYR A 120 -9.43 -10.00 11.88
CA TYR A 120 -9.51 -8.72 11.18
C TYR A 120 -10.11 -8.88 9.79
N VAL A 121 -10.66 -7.80 9.26
CA VAL A 121 -10.93 -7.60 7.84
C VAL A 121 -9.90 -6.62 7.29
N ILE A 122 -9.29 -6.97 6.15
CA ILE A 122 -8.52 -6.03 5.36
C ILE A 122 -9.48 -5.39 4.35
N ALA A 123 -9.72 -4.09 4.49
CA ALA A 123 -10.43 -3.30 3.49
C ALA A 123 -9.41 -2.73 2.49
N LEU A 124 -9.64 -2.91 1.19
CA LEU A 124 -8.70 -2.57 0.13
C LEU A 124 -9.40 -1.80 -0.99
N HIS A 125 -8.76 -0.73 -1.42
CA HIS A 125 -9.06 -0.03 -2.67
C HIS A 125 -7.81 -0.05 -3.54
N MET A 126 -7.90 -0.58 -4.75
CA MET A 126 -6.81 -0.39 -5.71
C MET A 126 -6.85 1.04 -6.24
N LYS A 127 -5.69 1.56 -6.62
CA LYS A 127 -5.53 2.95 -7.04
C LYS A 127 -4.83 3.00 -8.39
N ARG A 128 -5.23 3.94 -9.23
CA ARG A 128 -4.57 4.16 -10.51
C ARG A 128 -3.17 4.72 -10.31
N ASP A 129 -2.28 4.36 -11.23
CA ASP A 129 -1.01 5.05 -11.39
C ASP A 129 -1.29 6.43 -12.02
N GLY A 130 -1.63 7.43 -11.21
CA GLY A 130 -1.90 8.79 -11.67
C GLY A 130 -0.64 9.60 -11.94
N MET A 131 -0.77 10.63 -12.80
CA MET A 131 0.24 11.68 -13.00
C MET A 131 0.51 12.44 -11.68
N GLN A 132 1.67 13.10 -11.62
CA GLN A 132 2.28 13.75 -10.44
C GLN A 132 1.27 14.23 -9.36
N GLY A 133 1.44 13.75 -8.12
CA GLY A 133 0.73 14.25 -6.95
C GLY A 133 0.14 13.19 -6.02
N PHE A 134 -0.64 13.66 -5.05
CA PHE A 134 -1.21 12.89 -3.93
C PHE A 134 -2.67 12.42 -4.16
N ALA A 135 -3.26 12.72 -5.32
CA ALA A 135 -4.64 12.38 -5.66
C ALA A 135 -4.70 10.98 -6.30
N TRP A 136 -4.68 9.94 -5.47
CA TRP A 136 -4.80 8.56 -5.94
C TRP A 136 -6.28 8.22 -6.19
N GLU A 137 -6.67 8.23 -7.47
CA GLU A 137 -7.99 7.81 -7.93
C GLU A 137 -8.21 6.32 -7.67
N ILE A 138 -9.42 5.94 -7.27
CA ILE A 138 -9.80 4.53 -7.07
C ILE A 138 -9.91 3.83 -8.42
N ASP A 139 -9.29 2.66 -8.51
CA ASP A 139 -9.40 1.77 -9.65
C ASP A 139 -10.26 0.54 -9.29
N SER A 140 -11.57 0.67 -9.53
CA SER A 140 -12.52 -0.42 -9.34
C SER A 140 -12.19 -1.63 -10.22
N SER A 141 -11.67 -1.41 -11.43
CA SER A 141 -11.31 -2.51 -12.35
C SER A 141 -10.15 -3.34 -11.82
N ALA A 142 -9.12 -2.68 -11.29
CA ALA A 142 -7.99 -3.34 -10.64
C ALA A 142 -8.41 -4.05 -9.34
N THR A 143 -9.35 -3.47 -8.60
CA THR A 143 -9.93 -4.08 -7.38
C THR A 143 -10.65 -5.39 -7.70
N ARG A 144 -11.50 -5.40 -8.74
CA ARG A 144 -12.18 -6.62 -9.22
C ARG A 144 -11.21 -7.66 -9.77
N LYS A 145 -10.16 -7.23 -10.47
CA LYS A 145 -9.13 -8.14 -10.98
C LYS A 145 -8.42 -8.87 -9.84
N LEU A 146 -8.04 -8.15 -8.77
CA LEU A 146 -7.44 -8.78 -7.59
C LEU A 146 -8.39 -9.79 -6.93
N PHE A 147 -9.68 -9.45 -6.80
CA PHE A 147 -10.67 -10.38 -6.28
C PHE A 147 -10.78 -11.67 -7.10
N GLN A 148 -10.79 -11.58 -8.43
CA GLN A 148 -10.81 -12.74 -9.32
C GLN A 148 -9.55 -13.60 -9.17
N ILE A 149 -8.38 -12.98 -9.01
CA ILE A 149 -7.13 -13.69 -8.76
C ILE A 149 -7.21 -14.48 -7.45
N LEU A 150 -7.67 -13.84 -6.37
CA LEU A 150 -7.84 -14.49 -5.06
C LEU A 150 -8.84 -15.67 -5.13
N GLN A 151 -9.94 -15.52 -5.87
CA GLN A 151 -10.88 -16.62 -6.11
C GLN A 151 -10.22 -17.79 -6.85
N SER A 152 -9.42 -17.51 -7.89
CA SER A 152 -8.70 -18.54 -8.64
C SER A 152 -7.64 -19.29 -7.79
N GLN A 153 -7.21 -18.68 -6.68
CA GLN A 153 -6.32 -19.28 -5.68
C GLN A 153 -7.07 -20.07 -4.60
N GLY A 154 -8.38 -20.25 -4.74
CA GLY A 154 -9.22 -21.02 -3.82
C GLY A 154 -9.78 -20.24 -2.63
N ILE A 155 -9.64 -18.91 -2.60
CA ILE A 155 -10.23 -18.09 -1.52
C ILE A 155 -11.74 -18.02 -1.72
N THR A 156 -12.49 -18.40 -0.69
CA THR A 156 -13.96 -18.45 -0.75
C THR A 156 -14.54 -17.04 -0.92
N ALA A 157 -15.36 -16.85 -1.95
CA ALA A 157 -16.09 -15.60 -2.15
C ALA A 157 -17.41 -15.60 -1.36
N VAL A 158 -17.68 -14.50 -0.67
CA VAL A 158 -18.91 -14.30 0.10
C VAL A 158 -19.55 -12.96 -0.24
N PRO A 159 -20.87 -12.79 -0.02
CA PRO A 159 -21.52 -11.50 -0.16
C PRO A 159 -20.91 -10.45 0.78
N SER A 160 -20.76 -9.22 0.29
CA SER A 160 -20.37 -8.10 1.15
C SER A 160 -21.59 -7.56 1.90
N LEU A 161 -21.45 -7.33 3.20
CA LEU A 161 -22.54 -6.83 4.04
C LEU A 161 -22.55 -5.30 4.13
N THR A 162 -21.42 -4.68 4.46
CA THR A 162 -21.32 -3.22 4.62
C THR A 162 -19.96 -2.72 4.17
N ARG A 163 -19.88 -1.43 3.79
CA ARG A 163 -18.60 -0.77 3.51
C ARG A 163 -17.85 -0.50 4.81
N ILE A 164 -16.55 -0.77 4.82
CA ILE A 164 -15.66 -0.26 5.87
C ILE A 164 -15.35 1.21 5.57
N ALA A 165 -15.83 2.10 6.43
CA ALA A 165 -15.64 3.55 6.26
C ALA A 165 -14.26 4.00 6.78
N SER A 166 -13.74 5.06 6.17
CA SER A 166 -12.47 5.66 6.59
C SER A 166 -12.70 6.56 7.81
N LEU A 167 -11.85 6.41 8.82
CA LEU A 167 -11.76 7.37 9.91
C LEU A 167 -10.98 8.61 9.47
N PRO A 168 -11.41 9.83 9.85
CA PRO A 168 -10.66 11.04 9.57
C PRO A 168 -9.27 10.94 10.22
N THR A 169 -8.23 11.16 9.42
CA THR A 169 -6.83 11.18 9.89
C THR A 169 -6.45 12.52 10.53
N THR A 170 -7.32 13.53 10.47
CA THR A 170 -7.15 14.83 11.12
C THR A 170 -7.70 14.80 12.53
N GLY A 171 -6.79 14.61 13.49
CA GLY A 171 -7.03 14.69 14.91
C GLY A 171 -6.10 13.73 15.62
N THR A 172 -5.24 14.26 16.49
CA THR A 172 -4.36 13.55 17.43
C THR A 172 -5.19 12.69 18.40
N ARG A 173 -5.78 11.61 17.90
CA ARG A 173 -6.24 10.51 18.74
C ARG A 173 -5.23 9.39 18.55
N THR A 174 -4.64 8.95 19.66
CA THR A 174 -3.81 7.76 19.73
C THR A 174 -4.68 6.58 19.30
N ILE A 175 -4.59 6.18 18.03
CA ILE A 175 -5.37 5.06 17.51
C ILE A 175 -4.56 3.79 17.70
N TYR A 176 -5.17 2.84 18.40
CA TYR A 176 -4.59 1.55 18.74
C TYR A 176 -4.29 0.77 17.45
N VAL A 177 -3.01 0.68 17.09
CA VAL A 177 -2.52 -0.28 16.11
C VAL A 177 -2.14 -1.52 16.91
N PRO A 178 -2.88 -2.64 16.83
CA PRO A 178 -2.43 -3.88 17.44
C PRO A 178 -1.11 -4.29 16.78
N ILE A 179 -0.03 -4.20 17.56
CA ILE A 179 1.27 -4.75 17.22
C ILE A 179 1.11 -6.27 17.32
N PRO A 180 1.46 -7.06 16.30
CA PRO A 180 1.49 -8.51 16.43
C PRO A 180 2.50 -8.86 17.53
N MET A 181 2.04 -9.56 18.58
CA MET A 181 2.94 -10.09 19.61
C MET A 181 3.75 -11.27 19.04
N PRO A 182 5.04 -11.41 19.43
CA PRO A 182 5.91 -12.49 19.00
C PRO A 182 5.43 -13.87 19.46
#